data_AF-A0A383CVM2-F1
#
_entry.id   AF-A0A383CVM2-F1
#
_cell.length_a   1.000
_cell.length_b   1.000
_cell.length_c   1.000
_cell.angle_alpha   90.00
_cell.angle_beta   90.00
_cell.angle_gamma   90.00
#
_symmetry.space_group_name_H-M   'P 1'
#
loop_
_entity.id
_entity.type
_entity.pdbx_description
1 polymer ?
#
loop_
_entity_poly.entity_id
_entity_poly.type
_entity_poly.pdbx_seq_one_letter_code
_entity_poly.pdbx_strand_id
1 'polypeptide(L)'
;KSLLLEIVRQSDKVKMIEVLGRIAAGGKTTRELLRREKEKPKTGRPKAYVYQYRDPGKKFNVKLNFSKARVNRGELISALEAILRNLKESGD
;
A
#
# COMPACT_ATOMS: atom_id res chain seq x y z
N LYS A 1 1.51 -11.62 -31.51
CA LYS A 1 0.75 -11.67 -30.23
C LYS A 1 -0.63 -11.07 -30.48
N SER A 2 -1.72 -11.86 -30.39
CA SER A 2 -3.07 -11.50 -30.86
C SER A 2 -4.00 -11.04 -29.73
N LEU A 3 -4.78 -9.98 -29.97
CA LEU A 3 -5.73 -9.34 -29.02
C LEU A 3 -6.83 -10.28 -28.51
N LEU A 4 -7.27 -11.23 -29.33
CA LEU A 4 -8.30 -12.21 -28.97
C LEU A 4 -7.85 -13.14 -27.84
N LEU A 5 -6.56 -13.49 -27.80
CA LEU A 5 -5.98 -14.32 -26.73
C LEU A 5 -5.85 -13.56 -25.40
N GLU A 6 -5.76 -12.23 -25.44
CA GLU A 6 -5.66 -11.40 -24.24
C GLU A 6 -7.02 -11.22 -23.56
N ILE A 7 -8.11 -11.24 -24.33
CA ILE A 7 -9.50 -11.12 -23.85
C ILE A 7 -9.99 -12.42 -23.20
N VAL A 8 -9.63 -13.58 -23.77
CA VAL A 8 -10.01 -14.91 -23.24
C VAL A 8 -9.41 -15.19 -21.85
N ARG A 9 -8.30 -14.52 -21.50
CA ARG A 9 -7.57 -14.74 -20.24
C ARG A 9 -8.16 -13.99 -19.03
N GLN A 10 -9.19 -13.18 -19.22
CA GLN A 10 -9.97 -12.54 -18.15
C GLN A 10 -11.15 -13.46 -17.79
N SER A 11 -11.05 -14.16 -16.66
CA SER A 11 -11.92 -15.28 -16.25
C SER A 11 -13.36 -14.93 -15.84
N ASP A 12 -13.96 -13.86 -16.38
CA ASP A 12 -15.28 -13.40 -15.96
C ASP A 12 -16.15 -13.05 -17.18
N LYS A 13 -17.03 -14.00 -17.56
CA LYS A 13 -17.84 -13.95 -18.79
C LYS A 13 -18.75 -12.71 -18.84
N VAL A 14 -19.18 -12.20 -17.69
CA VAL A 14 -20.06 -11.03 -17.59
C VAL A 14 -19.34 -9.75 -18.02
N LYS A 15 -18.07 -9.60 -17.61
CA LYS A 15 -17.24 -8.43 -17.94
C LYS A 15 -16.81 -8.42 -19.41
N MET A 16 -16.70 -9.59 -20.03
CA MET A 16 -16.37 -9.71 -21.45
C MET A 16 -17.46 -9.08 -22.35
N ILE A 17 -18.73 -9.33 -22.03
CA ILE A 17 -19.88 -8.82 -22.80
C ILE A 17 -20.00 -7.31 -22.65
N GLU A 18 -19.75 -6.79 -21.45
CA GLU A 18 -19.80 -5.36 -21.16
C GLU A 18 -18.71 -4.57 -21.92
N VAL A 19 -17.51 -5.14 -22.02
CA VAL A 19 -16.40 -4.55 -22.78
C VAL A 19 -16.68 -4.57 -24.29
N LEU A 20 -17.27 -5.66 -24.80
CA LEU A 20 -17.68 -5.77 -26.21
C LEU A 20 -18.79 -4.76 -26.58
N GLY A 21 -19.79 -4.59 -25.71
CA GLY A 21 -20.86 -3.60 -25.92
C GLY A 21 -20.35 -2.17 -26.00
N ARG A 22 -19.35 -1.81 -25.18
CA ARG A 22 -18.74 -0.47 -25.19
C ARG A 22 -17.84 -0.22 -26.41
N ILE A 23 -17.21 -1.27 -26.95
CA ILE A 23 -16.39 -1.18 -28.18
C ILE A 23 -17.28 -1.00 -29.42
N ALA A 24 -18.41 -1.71 -29.49
CA ALA A 24 -19.37 -1.58 -30.60
C ALA A 24 -20.02 -0.18 -30.67
N ALA A 25 -20.13 0.52 -29.54
CA ALA A 25 -20.72 1.86 -29.42
C ALA A 25 -19.77 3.03 -29.81
N GLY A 26 -18.59 2.76 -30.39
CA GLY A 26 -17.74 3.80 -31.00
C GLY A 26 -16.97 4.71 -30.03
N GLY A 27 -16.92 4.40 -28.74
CA GLY A 27 -16.20 5.19 -27.73
C GLY A 27 -14.74 4.75 -27.54
N LYS A 28 -13.80 5.64 -27.91
CA LYS A 28 -12.36 5.70 -27.57
C LYS A 28 -11.71 4.43 -26.99
N THR A 29 -10.76 3.90 -27.77
CA THR A 29 -9.82 2.80 -27.52
C THR A 29 -9.69 2.32 -26.06
N THR A 30 -10.04 1.04 -25.87
CA THR A 30 -9.93 0.22 -24.66
C THR A 30 -8.60 0.37 -23.88
N ARG A 31 -7.53 0.83 -24.52
CA ARG A 31 -6.22 1.06 -23.89
C ARG A 31 -6.22 2.16 -22.82
N GLU A 32 -6.92 3.27 -23.01
CA GLU A 32 -6.96 4.34 -22.00
C GLU A 32 -7.76 3.93 -20.76
N LEU A 33 -8.89 3.26 -20.96
CA LEU A 33 -9.71 2.73 -19.88
C LEU A 33 -8.98 1.65 -19.08
N LEU A 34 -8.23 0.76 -19.75
CA LEU A 34 -7.38 -0.24 -19.10
C LEU A 34 -6.22 0.38 -18.32
N ARG A 35 -5.73 1.57 -18.72
CA ARG A 35 -4.68 2.29 -17.98
C ARG A 35 -5.23 2.92 -16.71
N ARG A 36 -6.42 3.52 -16.77
CA ARG A 36 -7.12 4.06 -15.59
C ARG A 36 -7.59 2.97 -14.62
N GLU A 37 -8.01 1.80 -15.11
CA GLU A 37 -8.35 0.68 -14.22
C GLU A 37 -7.13 0.05 -13.53
N LYS A 38 -5.93 0.17 -14.11
CA LYS A 38 -4.64 -0.22 -13.48
C LYS A 38 -4.11 0.81 -12.49
N GLU A 39 -4.70 2.01 -12.42
CA GLU A 39 -4.47 3.00 -11.36
C GLU A 39 -5.33 2.74 -10.12
N LYS A 40 -6.01 1.59 -10.03
CA LYS A 40 -6.42 1.07 -8.72
C LYS A 40 -5.14 0.94 -7.88
N PRO A 41 -5.05 1.56 -6.68
CA PRO A 41 -3.87 1.44 -5.86
C PRO A 41 -3.65 -0.04 -5.65
N LYS A 42 -2.54 -0.57 -6.22
CA LYS A 42 -2.11 -1.94 -5.97
C LYS A 42 -2.27 -2.13 -4.47
N THR A 43 -3.04 -3.14 -4.05
CA THR A 43 -3.12 -3.57 -2.66
C THR A 43 -1.69 -3.84 -2.21
N GLY A 44 -1.04 -2.78 -1.75
CA GLY A 44 0.39 -2.74 -1.58
C GLY A 44 0.72 -3.64 -0.43
N ARG A 45 1.92 -4.24 -0.47
CA ARG A 45 2.53 -4.92 0.68
C ARG A 45 2.14 -4.19 1.97
N PRO A 46 1.66 -4.90 3.01
CA PRO A 46 1.20 -4.26 4.24
C PRO A 46 2.20 -3.20 4.69
N LYS A 47 1.76 -1.94 4.78
CA LYS A 47 2.63 -0.86 5.22
C LYS A 47 2.99 -1.13 6.69
N ALA A 48 4.29 -1.18 6.96
CA ALA A 48 4.83 -1.18 8.31
C ALA A 48 4.24 -0.03 9.13
N TYR A 49 3.88 -0.31 10.38
CA TYR A 49 3.43 0.73 11.29
C TYR A 49 4.59 1.66 11.63
N VAL A 50 4.36 2.97 11.53
CA VAL A 50 5.37 3.99 11.83
C VAL A 50 4.82 4.92 12.89
N TYR A 51 5.49 4.95 14.05
CA TYR A 51 5.23 5.92 15.08
C TYR A 51 6.14 7.13 14.87
N GLN A 52 5.56 8.33 14.93
CA GLN A 52 6.29 9.59 14.82
C GLN A 52 5.91 10.47 16.00
N TYR A 53 6.92 10.85 16.78
CA TYR A 53 6.79 11.83 17.86
C TYR A 53 7.63 13.05 17.49
N ARG A 54 7.01 14.22 17.57
CA ARG A 54 7.70 15.50 17.43
C ARG A 54 7.62 16.20 18.77
N ASP A 55 8.79 16.53 19.32
CA ASP A 55 8.86 17.31 20.55
C ASP A 55 8.18 18.68 20.33
N PRO A 56 7.28 19.11 21.24
CA PRO A 56 6.63 20.43 21.13
C PRO A 56 7.64 21.58 21.11
N GLY A 57 8.75 21.44 21.83
CA GLY A 57 9.87 22.38 21.82
C GLY A 57 10.76 22.27 20.57
N LYS A 58 10.43 21.38 19.63
CA LYS A 58 11.17 21.09 18.39
C LYS A 58 12.63 20.69 18.63
N LYS A 59 12.97 20.26 19.85
CA LYS A 59 14.35 19.89 20.20
C LYS A 59 14.78 18.61 19.51
N PHE A 60 13.84 17.70 19.29
CA PHE A 60 14.09 16.43 18.63
C PHE A 60 12.83 15.86 17.98
N ASN A 61 13.03 14.89 17.10
CA ASN A 61 11.96 14.06 16.56
C ASN A 61 12.36 12.59 16.76
N VAL A 62 11.35 11.73 16.96
CA VAL A 62 11.55 10.28 17.08
C VAL A 62 10.67 9.62 16.03
N LYS A 63 11.29 8.75 15.23
CA LYS A 63 10.59 7.93 14.25
C LYS A 63 10.91 6.46 14.51
N LEU A 64 9.89 5.69 14.86
CA LEU A 64 9.98 4.25 15.12
C LEU A 64 9.25 3.51 14.01
N ASN A 65 9.99 2.72 13.25
CA ASN A 65 9.43 1.85 12.22
C ASN A 65 9.28 0.44 12.78
N PHE A 66 8.07 -0.11 12.69
CA PHE A 66 7.77 -1.46 13.14
C PHE A 66 7.54 -2.38 11.95
N SER A 67 8.07 -3.59 12.00
CA SER A 67 7.82 -4.58 10.94
C SER A 67 6.36 -5.05 10.90
N LYS A 68 5.63 -4.91 12.00
CA LYS A 68 4.19 -5.21 12.08
C LYS A 68 3.35 -4.10 11.45
N ALA A 69 2.24 -4.47 10.81
CA ALA A 69 1.31 -3.50 10.21
C ALA A 69 0.46 -2.74 11.26
N ARG A 70 0.30 -3.32 12.46
CA ARG A 70 -0.38 -2.70 13.60
C ARG A 70 0.43 -2.96 14.85
N VAL A 71 0.49 -1.96 15.72
CA VAL A 71 1.22 -1.98 16.98
C VAL A 71 0.31 -1.37 18.04
N ASN A 72 0.20 -2.05 19.17
CA ASN A 72 -0.58 -1.54 20.30
C ASN A 72 0.26 -0.53 21.12
N ARG A 73 -0.40 0.33 21.88
CA ARG A 73 0.25 1.28 22.79
C ARG A 73 1.19 0.57 23.78
N GLY A 74 0.80 -0.60 24.29
CA GLY A 74 1.66 -1.41 25.17
C GLY A 74 2.97 -1.82 24.49
N GLU A 75 2.90 -2.35 23.26
CA GLU A 75 4.09 -2.72 22.48
C GLU A 75 4.99 -1.52 22.16
N LEU A 76 4.39 -0.36 21.88
CA LEU A 76 5.14 0.88 21.65
C LEU A 76 5.89 1.33 22.91
N ILE A 77 5.25 1.27 24.09
CA ILE A 77 5.87 1.62 25.37
C ILE A 77 7.03 0.66 25.67
N SER A 78 6.81 -0.65 25.56
CA SER A 78 7.87 -1.63 25.80
C SER A 78 9.06 -1.47 24.84
N ALA A 79 8.81 -1.12 23.58
CA ALA A 79 9.89 -0.83 22.63
C ALA A 79 10.69 0.41 23.03
N LEU A 80 10.04 1.47 23.51
CA LEU A 80 10.70 2.67 24.02
C LEU A 80 11.50 2.39 25.29
N GLU A 81 10.96 1.61 26.22
CA GLU A 81 11.65 1.19 27.44
C GLU A 81 12.90 0.34 27.13
N ALA A 82 12.80 -0.58 26.16
CA ALA A 82 13.95 -1.37 25.72
C ALA A 82 15.04 -0.48 25.10
N ILE A 83 14.68 0.52 24.29
CA ILE A 83 15.63 1.49 23.75
C ILE A 83 16.28 2.28 24.88
N LEU A 84 15.50 2.79 25.84
CA LEU A 84 16.04 3.53 27.00
C LEU A 84 16.99 2.67 27.84
N ARG A 85 16.66 1.40 28.04
CA ARG A 85 17.52 0.46 28.76
C ARG A 85 18.84 0.25 28.02
N ASN A 86 18.78 -0.03 26.72
CA ASN A 86 19.98 -0.20 25.91
C ASN A 86 20.85 1.06 25.91
N LEU A 87 20.25 2.26 25.83
CA LEU A 87 20.98 3.52 25.89
C LEU A 87 21.66 3.75 27.25
N LYS A 88 21.04 3.30 28.35
CA LYS A 88 21.66 3.36 29.69
C LYS A 88 22.79 2.35 29.86
N GLU A 89 22.64 1.15 29.29
CA GLU A 89 23.68 0.11 29.35
C GLU A 89 24.85 0.41 28.38
N SER A 90 24.58 1.15 27.30
CA SER A 90 25.59 1.58 26.32
C SER A 90 26.18 2.97 26.62
N GLY A 91 25.78 3.59 27.74
CA GLY A 91 26.31 4.87 28.16
C GLY A 91 27.69 4.70 28.77
N ASP A 92 28.70 5.28 28.10
CA ASP A 92 30.01 5.65 28.66
C ASP A 92 29.89 6.44 29.97
#